data_AF-A0A9W8EB33-F1
#
_entry.id   AF-A0A9W8EB33-F1
#
_cell.length_a   1.000
_cell.length_b   1.000
_cell.length_c   1.000
_cell.angle_alpha   90.00
_cell.angle_beta   90.00
_cell.angle_gamma   90.00
#
_symmetry.space_group_name_H-M   'P 1'
#
loop_
_entity.id
_entity.type
_entity.pdbx_description
1 polymer ?
#
loop_
_entity_poly.entity_id
_entity_poly.type
_entity_poly.pdbx_seq_one_letter_code
_entity_poly.pdbx_strand_id
1 'polypeptide(L)' 'MTTEKFLKTIGRECEKYTDKFESWDVLFTATSSDMRHKLSIPTHQRKWILDWTEKYRQGIDPYYIRPSRKKKN' A
#
# COMPACT_ATOMS: atom_id res chain seq x y z
N MET A 1 -4.66 7.96 -11.37
CA MET A 1 -3.63 7.04 -10.81
C MET A 1 -4.15 5.62 -10.97
N THR A 2 -3.32 4.61 -11.26
CA THR A 2 -3.74 3.19 -11.33
C THR A 2 -3.26 2.43 -10.10
N THR A 3 -3.95 1.34 -9.74
CA THR A 3 -3.60 0.49 -8.58
C THR A 3 -2.17 -0.02 -8.69
N GLU A 4 -1.79 -0.49 -9.87
CA GLU A 4 -0.45 -0.99 -10.15
C GLU A 4 0.62 0.09 -9.95
N LYS A 5 0.38 1.28 -10.52
CA LYS A 5 1.32 2.41 -10.40
C LYS A 5 1.49 2.82 -8.94
N PHE A 6 0.40 2.94 -8.19
CA PHE A 6 0.44 3.32 -6.78
C PHE A 6 1.20 2.33 -5.91
N LEU A 7 0.88 1.03 -6.04
CA LEU A 7 1.51 -0.03 -5.25
C LEU A 7 3.01 -0.17 -5.57
N LYS A 8 3.41 0.02 -6.84
CA LYS A 8 4.82 0.11 -7.24
C LYS A 8 5.50 1.35 -6.65
N THR A 9 4.84 2.52 -6.68
CA THR A 9 5.43 3.77 -6.17
C THR A 9 5.69 3.76 -4.66
N ILE A 10 4.76 3.22 -3.86
CA ILE A 10 4.93 3.16 -2.39
C ILE A 10 5.95 2.09 -1.94
N GLY A 11 6.28 1.15 -2.83
CA GLY A 11 7.27 0.08 -2.62
C GLY A 11 6.91 -0.92 -1.52
N ARG A 12 7.94 -1.44 -0.83
CA ARG A 12 7.81 -2.45 0.26
C ARG A 12 7.08 -3.73 -0.15
N GLU A 13 7.39 -4.24 -1.34
CA GLU A 13 6.76 -5.43 -1.92
C GLU A 13 5.24 -5.31 -2.05
N CYS A 14 4.67 -4.10 -2.11
CA CYS A 14 3.23 -3.92 -2.31
C CYS A 14 2.81 -4.20 -3.77
N GLU A 15 3.76 -4.09 -4.70
CA GLU A 15 3.60 -4.38 -6.13
C GLU A 15 3.17 -5.82 -6.44
N LYS A 16 3.42 -6.81 -5.56
CA LYS A 16 2.98 -8.20 -5.76
C LYS A 16 1.51 -8.43 -5.46
N TYR A 17 0.82 -7.42 -4.93
CA TYR A 17 -0.61 -7.51 -4.60
C TYR A 17 -1.48 -6.78 -5.61
N THR A 18 -0.91 -6.28 -6.72
CA THR A 18 -1.66 -5.56 -7.76
C THR A 18 -2.75 -6.42 -8.36
N ASP A 19 -2.48 -7.70 -8.56
CA ASP A 19 -3.44 -8.68 -9.12
C ASP A 19 -4.59 -8.99 -8.16
N LYS A 20 -4.43 -8.67 -6.87
CA LYS A 20 -5.45 -8.89 -5.84
C LYS A 20 -6.45 -7.76 -5.75
N PHE A 21 -6.11 -6.57 -6.27
CA PHE A 21 -7.00 -5.42 -6.28
C PHE A 21 -7.59 -5.25 -7.67
N GLU A 22 -8.85 -5.62 -7.82
CA GLU A 22 -9.57 -5.56 -9.11
C GLU A 22 -9.70 -4.13 -9.66
N SER A 23 -9.70 -3.11 -8.81
CA SER A 23 -9.90 -1.72 -9.22
C SER A 23 -9.30 -0.72 -8.24
N TRP A 24 -9.09 0.51 -8.71
CA TRP A 24 -8.61 1.64 -7.90
C TRP A 24 -9.56 1.95 -6.75
N ASP A 25 -10.86 2.01 -7.03
CA ASP A 25 -11.90 2.24 -6.04
C ASP A 25 -11.90 1.19 -4.94
N VAL A 26 -11.67 -0.08 -5.28
CA VAL A 26 -11.55 -1.18 -4.30
C VAL A 26 -10.36 -0.95 -3.37
N LEU A 27 -9.21 -0.48 -3.89
CA LEU A 27 -8.05 -0.17 -3.05
C LEU A 27 -8.33 0.96 -2.05
N PHE A 28 -9.08 1.99 -2.46
CA PHE A 28 -9.42 3.13 -1.61
C PHE A 28 -10.57 2.87 -0.63
N THR A 29 -11.41 1.87 -0.90
CA THR A 29 -12.57 1.50 -0.06
C THR A 29 -12.30 0.27 0.82
N ALA A 30 -11.29 -0.54 0.47
CA ALA A 30 -10.97 -1.76 1.20
C ALA A 30 -10.55 -1.46 2.65
N THR A 31 -11.12 -2.24 3.57
CA THR A 31 -10.76 -2.18 4.99
C THR A 31 -9.58 -3.11 5.30
N SER A 32 -8.94 -2.91 6.46
CA SER A 32 -7.88 -3.80 6.95
C SER A 32 -8.35 -5.26 7.12
N SER A 33 -9.64 -5.46 7.39
CA SER A 33 -10.31 -6.76 7.46
C SER A 33 -10.48 -7.37 6.08
N ASP A 34 -10.99 -6.62 5.09
CA ASP A 34 -11.10 -7.12 3.71
C ASP A 34 -9.74 -7.54 3.15
N MET A 35 -8.71 -6.71 3.35
CA MET A 35 -7.35 -7.04 2.89
C MET A 35 -6.78 -8.29 3.58
N ARG A 36 -7.23 -8.62 4.79
CA ARG A 36 -6.85 -9.85 5.50
C ARG A 36 -7.59 -11.06 4.95
N HIS A 37 -8.91 -10.95 4.89
CA HIS A 37 -9.80 -12.09 4.68
C HIS A 37 -9.96 -12.42 3.19
N LYS A 38 -10.08 -11.41 2.33
CA LYS A 38 -10.24 -11.58 0.88
C LYS A 38 -8.90 -11.68 0.17
N LEU A 39 -7.96 -10.82 0.56
CA LEU A 39 -6.70 -10.67 -0.19
C LEU A 39 -5.50 -11.36 0.47
N SER A 40 -5.66 -11.93 1.68
CA SER A 40 -4.58 -12.60 2.42
C SER A 40 -3.28 -11.79 2.48
N ILE A 41 -3.38 -10.47 2.65
CA ILE A 41 -2.22 -9.57 2.70
C ILE A 41 -1.63 -9.56 4.13
N PRO A 42 -0.31 -9.67 4.30
CA PRO A 42 0.33 -9.56 5.62
C PRO A 42 0.07 -8.23 6.31
N THR A 43 0.09 -8.23 7.64
CA THR A 43 -0.21 -7.05 8.47
C THR A 43 0.64 -5.83 8.14
N HIS A 44 1.94 -6.00 7.84
CA HIS A 44 2.83 -4.89 7.51
C HIS A 44 2.38 -4.16 6.24
N GLN A 45 1.98 -4.93 5.22
CA GLN A 45 1.63 -4.39 3.91
C GLN A 45 0.24 -3.75 3.96
N ARG A 46 -0.69 -4.35 4.71
CA ARG A 46 -2.00 -3.73 4.97
C ARG A 46 -1.88 -2.36 5.63
N LYS A 47 -1.08 -2.27 6.71
CA LYS A 47 -0.84 -1.00 7.41
C LYS A 47 -0.20 0.04 6.48
N TRP A 48 0.76 -0.39 5.66
CA TRP A 48 1.44 0.50 4.72
C TRP A 48 0.51 1.04 3.63
N ILE A 49 -0.28 0.16 3.01
CA ILE A 49 -1.24 0.56 1.97
C ILE A 49 -2.27 1.53 2.56
N LEU A 50 -2.84 1.23 3.72
CA LEU A 50 -3.84 2.08 4.37
C LEU A 50 -3.29 3.46 4.73
N ASP A 51 -2.09 3.51 5.30
CA ASP A 51 -1.39 4.76 5.62
C ASP A 51 -1.14 5.62 4.36
N TRP A 52 -0.75 5.00 3.24
CA TRP A 52 -0.60 5.71 1.98
C TRP A 52 -1.92 6.14 1.34
N THR A 53 -2.98 5.35 1.45
CA THR A 53 -4.30 5.77 0.95
C THR A 53 -4.80 7.00 1.71
N GLU A 54 -4.56 7.07 3.01
CA GLU A 54 -4.93 8.23 3.82
C GLU A 54 -4.07 9.46 3.48
N LYS A 55 -2.75 9.29 3.33
CA LYS A 55 -1.87 10.36 2.83
C LYS A 55 -2.30 10.91 1.47
N TYR A 56 -2.69 10.02 0.57
CA TYR A 56 -3.20 10.42 -0.75
C TYR A 56 -4.51 11.23 -0.64
N ARG A 57 -5.42 10.84 0.27
CA ARG A 57 -6.63 11.63 0.58
C ARG A 57 -6.30 13.02 1.15
N GLN A 58 -5.19 13.13 1.87
CA GLN A 58 -4.69 14.39 2.41
C GLN A 58 -3.91 15.23 1.39
N GLY A 59 -3.81 14.78 0.13
CA GLY A 59 -3.10 15.51 -0.95
C GLY A 59 -1.60 15.27 -0.98
N ILE A 60 -1.09 14.26 -0.26
CA ILE A 60 0.32 13.86 -0.31
C ILE A 60 0.48 12.83 -1.43
N ASP A 61 1.28 13.17 -2.43
CA ASP A 61 1.57 12.24 -3.53
C ASP A 61 2.38 11.02 -3.04
N PRO A 62 2.10 9.81 -3.56
CA PRO A 62 2.82 8.62 -3.18
C PRO A 62 4.28 8.69 -3.61
N TYR A 63 5.19 8.32 -2.71
CA TYR A 63 6.62 8.16 -3.01
C TYR A 63 7.23 7.04 -2.18
N TYR A 64 8.35 6.48 -2.63
CA TYR A 64 9.00 5.42 -1.88
C TYR A 64 9.76 5.97 -0.66
N ILE A 65 9.20 5.78 0.54
CA ILE A 65 9.89 6.09 1.79
C ILE A 65 10.94 5.01 2.07
N ARG A 66 12.20 5.35 1.81
CA ARG A 66 13.34 4.48 2.09
C ARG A 66 13.41 4.18 3.60
N PRO A 67 13.57 2.92 4.00
CA PRO A 67 13.78 2.58 5.41
C PRO A 67 15.05 3.26 5.93
N SER A 68 15.00 3.73 7.18
CA SER A 68 16.16 4.31 7.84
C SER A 68 17.30 3.28 7.90
N ARG A 69 18.49 3.65 7.43
CA ARG A 69 19.68 2.81 7.56
C ARG A 69 20.07 2.79 9.04
N LYS A 70 20.03 1.61 9.68
CA LYS A 70 20.66 1.46 11.00
C LYS A 70 22.15 1.78 10.85
N LYS A 71 22.64 2.76 11.62
CA LYS A 71 24.08 2.94 11.82
C LYS A 71 24.60 1.65 12.47
N LYS A 72 25.54 0.96 11.80
CA LYS A 72 26.37 -0.05 12.46
C LYS A 72 27.25 0.73 13.44
N ASN A 73 27.05 0.50 14.74
CA ASN A 73 28.07 0.78 15.76
C ASN A 73 29.17 -0.27 15.65
#